data_AF-A0A9D9LSK9-F1
#
_entry.id   AF-A0A9D9LSK9-F1
#
_cell.length_a   1.000
_cell.length_b   1.000
_cell.length_c   1.000
_cell.angle_alpha   90.00
_cell.angle_beta   90.00
_cell.angle_gamma   90.00
#
_symmetry.space_group_name_H-M   'P 1'
#
loop_
_entity.id
_entity.type
_entity.pdbx_description
1 polymer ?
#
loop_
_entity_poly.entity_id
_entity_poly.type
_entity_poly.pdbx_seq_one_letter_code
_entity_poly.pdbx_strand_id
1 'polypeptide(L)' 'MRKTECLAMILAGGQGSRLGALTKKIAKPAVPFGGKYRIIDF' A
#
# COMPACT_ATOMS: atom_id res chain seq x y z
N MET A 1 -4.26 29.65 11.29
CA MET A 1 -4.56 28.29 11.80
C MET A 1 -3.30 27.70 12.39
N ARG A 2 -3.32 27.18 13.63
CA ARG A 2 -2.19 26.39 14.16
C ARG A 2 -2.10 25.11 13.34
N LYS A 3 -0.92 24.76 12.85
CA LYS A 3 -0.69 23.43 12.28
C LYS A 3 -0.73 22.43 13.43
N THR A 4 -1.66 21.49 13.36
CA THR A 4 -1.63 20.30 14.21
C THR A 4 -0.44 19.45 13.77
N GLU A 5 0.46 19.12 14.70
CA GLU A 5 1.53 18.17 14.40
C GLU A 5 0.94 16.76 14.42
N CYS A 6 1.01 16.08 13.28
CA CYS A 6 0.51 14.73 13.08
C CYS A 6 1.52 13.94 12.27
N LEU A 7 1.90 12.76 12.76
CA LEU A 7 2.77 11.82 12.06
C LEU A 7 1.93 10.67 11.51
N ALA A 8 2.01 10.44 10.20
CA ALA A 8 1.45 9.26 9.57
C ALA A 8 2.47 8.12 9.56
N MET A 9 2.06 6.93 10.01
CA MET A 9 2.83 5.70 9.94
C MET A 9 2.10 4.69 9.07
N ILE A 10 2.73 4.27 7.96
CA ILE A 10 2.12 3.35 6.99
C ILE A 10 2.71 1.95 7.18
N LEU A 11 1.89 1.00 7.63
CA LEU A 11 2.28 -0.40 7.79
C LEU A 11 2.10 -1.17 6.47
N ALA A 12 3.07 -1.04 5.56
CA ALA A 12 3.01 -1.55 4.20
C ALA A 12 3.61 -2.97 3.98
N GLY A 13 3.78 -3.77 5.03
CA GLY A 13 4.41 -5.10 4.96
C GLY A 13 3.49 -6.26 4.55
N GLY A 14 2.19 -6.02 4.37
CA GLY A 14 1.20 -7.10 4.18
C GLY A 14 1.41 -7.88 2.88
N GLN A 15 1.61 -9.20 2.97
CA GLN A 15 1.72 -10.07 1.79
C GLN A 15 0.42 -10.12 0.97
N GLY A 16 -0.75 -10.18 1.62
CA GLY A 16 -2.02 -10.37 0.92
C GLY A 16 -2.14 -11.77 0.31
N SER A 17 -2.07 -12.82 1.14
CA SER A 17 -2.12 -14.24 0.74
C SER A 17 -3.29 -14.63 -0.16
N ARG A 18 -4.45 -13.98 0.01
CA ARG A 18 -5.66 -14.19 -0.81
C ARG A 18 -5.51 -13.71 -2.27
N LEU A 19 -4.51 -12.89 -2.58
CA LEU A 19 -4.22 -12.42 -3.95
C LEU A 19 -3.33 -13.40 -4.73
N GLY A 20 -2.85 -14.48 -4.09
CA GLY A 20 -2.15 -15.57 -4.74
C GLY A 20 -0.95 -15.12 -5.56
N ALA A 21 -0.96 -15.40 -6.87
CA ALA A 21 0.14 -15.13 -7.77
C ALA A 21 0.52 -13.64 -7.84
N LEU A 22 -0.43 -12.73 -7.62
CA LEU A 22 -0.22 -11.29 -7.69
C LEU A 22 0.72 -10.76 -6.60
N THR A 23 0.83 -11.46 -5.48
CA THR A 23 1.67 -11.05 -4.33
C THR A 23 2.76 -12.07 -4.00
N LYS A 24 3.05 -13.00 -4.91
CA LYS A 24 4.09 -14.02 -4.71
C LYS A 24 5.50 -13.42 -4.57
N LYS A 25 5.75 -12.30 -5.24
CA LYS A 25 7.06 -11.61 -5.28
C LYS A 25 7.03 -10.17 -4.76
N ILE A 26 5.84 -9.63 -4.51
CA ILE A 26 5.63 -8.24 -4.11
C ILE A 26 4.64 -8.19 -2.94
N ALA A 27 4.80 -7.21 -2.06
CA ALA A 27 3.82 -6.96 -1.00
C ALA A 27 2.51 -6.44 -1.60
N LYS A 28 1.38 -6.69 -0.92
CA LYS A 28 0.05 -6.21 -1.31
C LYS A 28 0.03 -4.70 -1.65
N PRO A 29 0.70 -3.80 -0.90
CA PRO A 29 0.63 -2.37 -1.21
C PRO A 29 1.29 -2.00 -2.55
N ALA A 30 2.19 -2.84 -3.07
CA ALA A 30 2.87 -2.63 -4.35
C ALA A 30 2.07 -3.13 -5.56
N VAL A 31 0.91 -3.78 -5.35
CA VAL A 31 0.06 -4.31 -6.42
C VAL A 31 -0.47 -3.14 -7.28
N PRO A 32 -0.39 -3.24 -8.62
CA PRO A 32 -0.94 -2.22 -9.53
C PRO A 32 -2.45 -2.01 -9.34
N PHE A 33 -2.88 -0.75 -9.39
CA PHE A 33 -4.27 -0.32 -9.26
C PHE A 33 -4.57 0.82 -10.24
N GLY A 34 -5.72 0.77 -10.92
CA GLY A 34 -6.17 1.85 -11.80
C GLY A 34 -5.23 2.18 -12.98
N GLY A 35 -4.52 1.19 -13.51
CA GLY A 35 -3.64 1.31 -14.69
C GLY A 35 -2.26 1.92 -14.44
N LYS A 36 -2.17 3.01 -13.66
CA LYS A 36 -0.89 3.71 -13.39
C LYS A 36 -0.41 3.62 -11.94
N TYR A 37 -1.32 3.38 -11.00
CA TYR A 37 -1.03 3.50 -9.57
C TYR A 37 -0.73 2.15 -8.93
N ARG A 38 -0.36 2.19 -7.66
CA ARG A 38 -0.29 1.06 -6.73
C ARG A 38 -1.26 1.30 -5.58
N ILE A 39 -1.60 0.25 -4.84
CA ILE A 39 -2.50 0.36 -3.68
C ILE A 39 -2.01 1.40 -2.65
N ILE A 40 -0.69 1.50 -2.42
CA ILE A 40 -0.10 2.45 -1.46
C ILE A 40 -0.16 3.92 -1.89
N ASP A 41 -0.52 4.21 -3.15
CA ASP A 41 -0.63 5.60 -3.63
C ASP A 41 -1.87 6.32 -3.06
N PHE A 42 -2.72 5.60 -2.31
CA PHE A 42 -3.93 6.06 -1.63
C PHE A 42 -3.83 5.79 -0.13
#